data_AF-A0A7X7K1F7-F1
#
_entry.id   AF-A0A7X7K1F7-F1
#
_cell.length_a   1.000
_cell.length_b   1.000
_cell.length_c   1.000
_cell.angle_alpha   90.00
_cell.angle_beta   90.00
_cell.angle_gamma   90.00
#
_symmetry.space_group_name_H-M   'P 1'
#
loop_
_entity.id
_entity.type
_entity.pdbx_description
1 polymer ?
#
loop_
_entity_poly.entity_id
_entity_poly.type
_entity_poly.pdbx_seq_one_letter_code
_entity_poly.pdbx_strand_id
1 'polypeptide(L)'
;MDTRDLRDRYLVARLFTRHRDQLRPQPFESENARWLELVVALLMQAGDAPEEQAREAANMLAALDLLLAPACAAFAPDDPRAALIELVLRDHGFTAEGAATGRQAIIEVAQTLQERWDGKVQRYLRAWGERMLADLPEAFGIQALPQEAVRTAFTWWLQAALGLPVVMAHPELHDYAQAQGTTLAALVAAADSLDLNVALLDEAVALEMAAPPAEEG
;
A
#
# COMPACT_ATOMS: atom_id res chain seq x y z
N MET A 1 -20.32 2.44 -11.12
CA MET A 1 -19.40 1.35 -10.73
C MET A 1 -19.72 0.15 -11.62
N ASP A 2 -18.74 -0.34 -12.36
CA ASP A 2 -18.90 -1.46 -13.31
C ASP A 2 -19.13 -2.77 -12.53
N THR A 3 -20.02 -3.63 -12.99
CA THR A 3 -20.29 -4.93 -12.35
C THR A 3 -19.06 -5.84 -12.38
N ARG A 4 -18.15 -5.66 -13.34
CA ARG A 4 -16.87 -6.39 -13.40
C ARG A 4 -15.91 -5.95 -12.29
N ASP A 5 -15.79 -4.64 -12.06
CA ASP A 5 -14.97 -4.08 -10.99
C ASP A 5 -15.40 -4.61 -9.61
N LEU A 6 -16.71 -4.61 -9.34
CA LEU A 6 -17.26 -5.20 -8.12
C LEU A 6 -16.89 -6.69 -7.95
N ARG A 7 -16.92 -7.46 -9.04
CA ARG A 7 -16.57 -8.88 -9.02
C ARG A 7 -15.09 -9.08 -8.70
N ASP A 8 -14.21 -8.33 -9.34
CA ASP A 8 -12.76 -8.42 -9.10
C ASP A 8 -12.40 -8.04 -7.67
N ARG A 9 -13.03 -6.98 -7.13
CA ARG A 9 -12.90 -6.59 -5.72
C ARG A 9 -13.41 -7.69 -4.78
N TYR A 10 -14.56 -8.29 -5.08
CA TYR A 10 -15.05 -9.41 -4.28
C TYR A 10 -14.08 -10.60 -4.29
N LEU A 11 -13.53 -10.96 -5.45
CA LEU A 11 -12.56 -12.06 -5.57
C LEU A 11 -11.32 -11.80 -4.71
N VAL A 12 -10.73 -10.61 -4.82
CA VAL A 12 -9.54 -10.25 -4.04
C VAL A 12 -9.85 -10.19 -2.53
N ALA A 13 -10.96 -9.55 -2.14
CA ALA A 13 -11.36 -9.48 -0.74
C ALA A 13 -11.57 -10.88 -0.14
N ARG A 14 -12.19 -11.80 -0.90
CA ARG A 14 -12.40 -13.19 -0.50
C ARG A 14 -11.07 -13.92 -0.30
N LEU A 15 -10.13 -13.80 -1.24
CA LEU A 15 -8.79 -14.41 -1.15
C LEU A 15 -8.08 -13.99 0.14
N PHE A 16 -7.98 -12.68 0.36
CA PHE A 16 -7.29 -12.13 1.53
C PHE A 16 -7.99 -12.49 2.83
N THR A 17 -9.33 -12.49 2.86
CA THR A 17 -10.08 -12.86 4.07
C THR A 17 -9.92 -14.34 4.41
N ARG A 18 -9.99 -15.23 3.40
CA ARG A 18 -9.90 -16.68 3.60
C ARG A 18 -8.51 -17.12 4.05
N HIS A 19 -7.48 -16.47 3.52
CA HIS A 19 -6.09 -16.91 3.70
C HIS A 19 -5.28 -16.02 4.64
N ARG A 20 -5.89 -15.03 5.29
CA ARG A 20 -5.21 -14.01 6.12
C ARG A 20 -4.15 -14.59 7.07
N ASP A 21 -4.53 -15.62 7.83
CA ASP A 21 -3.68 -16.21 8.87
C ASP A 21 -2.54 -17.09 8.31
N GLN A 22 -2.56 -17.35 7.00
CA GLN A 22 -1.56 -18.15 6.28
C GLN A 22 -0.62 -17.30 5.44
N LEU A 23 -0.93 -16.02 5.23
CA LEU A 23 -0.07 -15.10 4.50
C LEU A 23 1.19 -14.82 5.32
N ARG A 24 2.35 -14.79 4.67
CA ARG A 24 3.60 -14.41 5.31
C ARG A 24 3.50 -12.99 5.89
N PRO A 25 4.17 -12.73 7.02
CA PRO A 25 4.22 -11.39 7.58
C PRO A 25 4.89 -10.43 6.58
N GLN A 26 4.31 -9.24 6.44
CA GLN A 26 4.86 -8.14 5.66
C GLN A 26 5.06 -6.94 6.58
N PRO A 27 6.08 -6.08 6.33
CA PRO A 27 6.22 -4.83 7.06
C PRO A 27 4.96 -3.95 6.99
N PHE A 28 4.22 -4.06 5.88
CA PHE A 28 2.97 -3.34 5.64
C PHE A 28 1.87 -4.29 5.18
N GLU A 29 0.87 -4.53 6.02
CA GLU A 29 -0.29 -5.35 5.65
C GLU A 29 -1.28 -4.61 4.74
N SER A 30 -1.32 -3.27 4.83
CA SER A 30 -2.25 -2.43 4.11
C SER A 30 -1.61 -1.17 3.55
N GLU A 31 -2.30 -0.55 2.60
CA GLU A 31 -1.93 0.77 2.07
C GLU A 31 -2.00 1.85 3.15
N ASN A 32 -2.99 1.77 4.05
CA ASN A 32 -3.13 2.72 5.14
C ASN A 32 -1.92 2.70 6.09
N ALA A 33 -1.32 1.54 6.33
CA ALA A 33 -0.10 1.44 7.13
C ALA A 33 1.09 2.16 6.47
N ARG A 34 1.23 2.08 5.14
CA ARG A 34 2.27 2.80 4.40
C ARG A 34 2.08 4.31 4.44
N TRP A 35 0.83 4.75 4.28
CA TRP A 35 0.47 6.15 4.41
C TRP A 35 0.75 6.69 5.82
N LEU A 36 0.38 5.94 6.85
CA LEU A 36 0.63 6.31 8.23
C LEU A 36 2.13 6.49 8.53
N GLU A 37 2.99 5.57 8.10
CA GLU A 37 4.45 5.73 8.27
C GLU A 37 5.00 6.96 7.55
N LEU A 38 4.50 7.27 6.35
CA LEU A 38 4.89 8.49 5.65
C LEU A 38 4.48 9.73 6.44
N VAL A 39 3.27 9.76 7.01
CA VAL A 39 2.80 10.85 7.86
C VAL A 39 3.65 10.99 9.12
N VAL A 40 3.98 9.89 9.79
CA VAL A 40 4.88 9.91 10.97
C VAL A 40 6.21 10.56 10.60
N ALA A 41 6.82 10.14 9.49
CA ALA A 41 8.09 10.70 9.02
C ALA A 41 7.99 12.21 8.74
N LEU A 42 6.90 12.66 8.10
CA LEU A 42 6.67 14.10 7.84
C LEU A 42 6.51 14.89 9.14
N LEU A 43 5.78 14.35 10.13
CA LEU A 43 5.56 15.01 11.41
C LEU A 43 6.84 15.13 12.24
N MET A 44 7.69 14.10 12.26
CA MET A 44 9.00 14.17 12.91
C MET A 44 9.81 15.35 12.36
N GLN A 45 9.80 15.56 11.05
CA GLN A 45 10.54 16.66 10.42
C GLN A 45 9.87 18.02 10.60
N ALA A 46 8.54 18.09 10.55
CA ALA A 46 7.80 19.34 10.66
C ALA A 46 7.86 19.96 12.07
N GLY A 47 7.90 19.12 13.11
CA GLY A 47 7.86 19.55 14.50
C GLY A 47 9.17 19.40 15.28
N ASP A 48 10.23 18.84 14.67
CA ASP A 48 11.41 18.31 15.39
C ASP A 48 10.98 17.39 16.55
N ALA A 49 9.93 16.60 16.31
CA ALA A 49 9.28 15.78 17.31
C ALA A 49 9.94 14.40 17.37
N PRO A 50 10.14 13.81 18.58
CA PRO A 50 10.50 12.41 18.72
C PRO A 50 9.51 11.49 18.00
N GLU A 51 9.99 10.33 17.53
CA GLU A 51 9.17 9.37 16.79
C GLU A 51 7.90 8.97 17.55
N GLU A 52 8.01 8.67 18.84
CA GLU A 52 6.87 8.26 19.69
C GLU A 52 5.76 9.32 19.67
N GLN A 53 6.11 10.59 19.86
CA GLN A 53 5.18 11.72 19.83
C GLN A 53 4.52 11.88 18.45
N ALA A 54 5.30 11.81 17.36
CA ALA A 54 4.77 11.90 16.00
C ALA A 54 3.82 10.74 15.68
N ARG A 55 4.15 9.54 16.16
CA ARG A 55 3.36 8.32 15.97
C ARG A 55 2.05 8.35 16.75
N GLU A 56 2.06 8.79 18.01
CA GLU A 56 0.83 8.99 18.79
C GLU A 56 -0.11 9.99 18.11
N ALA A 57 0.42 11.13 17.66
CA ALA A 57 -0.36 12.13 16.97
C ALA A 57 -0.95 11.59 15.65
N ALA A 58 -0.14 10.89 14.84
CA ALA A 58 -0.60 10.28 13.59
C ALA A 58 -1.68 9.21 13.84
N ASN A 59 -1.51 8.37 14.87
CA ASN A 59 -2.52 7.38 15.26
C ASN A 59 -3.83 8.04 15.70
N MET A 60 -3.77 9.14 16.47
CA MET A 60 -4.96 9.89 16.86
C MET A 60 -5.67 10.48 15.64
N LEU A 61 -4.93 11.10 14.71
CA LEU A 61 -5.49 11.64 13.49
C LEU A 61 -6.14 10.55 12.63
N ALA A 62 -5.51 9.37 12.53
CA ALA A 62 -6.07 8.22 11.83
C ALA A 62 -7.35 7.70 12.50
N ALA A 63 -7.38 7.63 13.84
CA ALA A 63 -8.56 7.24 14.60
C ALA A 63 -9.75 8.22 14.46
N LEU A 64 -9.47 9.48 14.09
CA LEU A 64 -10.47 10.51 13.80
C LEU A 64 -10.84 10.59 12.31
N ASP A 65 -10.39 9.64 11.49
CA ASP A 65 -10.56 9.63 10.02
C ASP A 65 -9.98 10.88 9.33
N LEU A 66 -9.01 11.56 9.96
CA LEU A 66 -8.34 12.75 9.44
C LEU A 66 -7.11 12.43 8.58
N LEU A 67 -6.70 11.15 8.52
CA LEU A 67 -5.56 10.67 7.72
C LEU A 67 -5.96 9.69 6.62
N LEU A 68 -7.11 9.86 5.98
CA LEU A 68 -7.35 9.18 4.71
C LEU A 68 -6.71 10.03 3.59
N ALA A 69 -5.74 9.49 2.84
CA ALA A 69 -5.02 10.25 1.81
C ALA A 69 -5.96 10.98 0.81
N PRO A 70 -7.04 10.35 0.27
CA PRO A 70 -7.99 11.07 -0.58
C PRO A 70 -8.75 12.19 0.15
N ALA A 71 -9.03 12.04 1.44
CA ALA A 71 -9.70 13.06 2.23
C ALA A 71 -8.76 14.26 2.47
N CYS A 72 -7.51 13.99 2.86
CA CYS A 72 -6.49 15.02 3.04
C CYS A 72 -6.25 15.81 1.74
N ALA A 73 -6.21 15.13 0.60
CA ALA A 73 -6.03 15.76 -0.71
C ALA A 73 -7.16 16.73 -1.08
N ALA A 74 -8.36 16.50 -0.55
CA ALA A 74 -9.55 17.30 -0.82
C ALA A 74 -9.74 18.47 0.15
N PHE A 75 -8.88 18.66 1.14
CA PHE A 75 -9.00 19.78 2.08
C PHE A 75 -8.75 21.12 1.38
N ALA A 76 -9.72 22.02 1.52
CA ALA A 76 -9.57 23.43 1.17
C ALA A 76 -8.72 24.15 2.24
N PRO A 77 -8.12 25.31 1.92
CA PRO A 77 -7.34 26.10 2.90
C PRO A 77 -8.10 26.46 4.18
N ASP A 78 -9.42 26.58 4.11
CA ASP A 78 -10.33 26.91 5.21
C ASP A 78 -11.13 25.70 5.73
N ASP A 79 -10.77 24.48 5.33
CA ASP A 79 -11.47 23.27 5.76
C ASP A 79 -11.34 23.09 7.29
N PRO A 80 -12.45 23.01 8.05
CA PRO A 80 -12.40 22.85 9.50
C PRO A 80 -11.71 21.55 9.94
N ARG A 81 -11.68 20.51 9.09
CA ARG A 81 -10.96 19.26 9.35
C ARG A 81 -9.45 19.46 9.26
N ALA A 82 -8.99 20.33 8.38
CA ALA A 82 -7.59 20.72 8.31
C ALA A 82 -7.16 21.48 9.57
N ALA A 83 -8.02 22.34 10.13
CA ALA A 83 -7.77 22.99 11.42
C ALA A 83 -7.75 21.98 12.59
N LEU A 84 -8.57 20.93 12.53
CA LEU A 84 -8.57 19.87 13.54
C LEU A 84 -7.26 19.08 13.55
N ILE A 85 -6.59 18.91 12.39
CA ILE A 85 -5.25 18.31 12.34
C ILE A 85 -4.28 19.12 13.22
N GLU A 86 -4.20 20.44 13.03
CA GLU A 86 -3.33 21.29 13.86
C GLU A 86 -3.65 21.20 15.34
N LEU A 87 -4.93 21.15 15.70
CA LEU A 87 -5.35 21.03 17.10
C LEU A 87 -4.83 19.73 17.72
N VAL A 88 -4.99 18.60 17.02
CA VAL A 88 -4.49 17.29 17.49
C VAL A 88 -2.97 17.30 17.61
N LEU A 89 -2.25 17.85 16.63
CA LEU A 89 -0.79 17.96 16.70
C LEU A 89 -0.37 18.78 17.93
N ARG A 90 -1.02 19.91 18.20
CA ARG A 90 -0.72 20.74 19.38
C ARG A 90 -1.03 20.04 20.70
N ASP A 91 -2.11 19.27 20.75
CA ASP A 91 -2.47 18.45 21.91
C ASP A 91 -1.39 17.39 22.21
N HIS A 92 -0.75 16.88 21.15
CA HIS A 92 0.40 15.97 21.24
C HIS A 92 1.74 16.71 21.33
N GLY A 93 1.76 17.97 21.79
CA GLY A 93 2.99 18.67 22.14
C GLY A 93 3.75 19.34 20.98
N PHE A 94 3.18 19.39 19.76
CA PHE A 94 3.78 20.18 18.68
C PHE A 94 3.63 21.67 18.97
N THR A 95 4.64 22.46 18.58
CA THR A 95 4.52 23.93 18.59
C THR A 95 3.45 24.37 17.58
N ALA A 96 2.93 25.60 17.70
CA ALA A 96 1.95 26.11 16.74
C ALA A 96 2.51 26.14 15.30
N GLU A 97 3.78 26.50 15.14
CA GLU A 97 4.48 26.49 13.86
C GLU A 97 4.69 25.07 13.32
N GLY A 98 5.14 24.14 14.18
CA GLY A 98 5.34 22.74 13.78
C GLY A 98 4.04 22.04 13.41
N ALA A 99 2.95 22.34 14.13
CA ALA A 99 1.61 21.84 13.81
C ALA A 99 1.12 22.37 12.45
N ALA A 100 1.28 23.67 12.18
CA ALA A 100 0.89 24.27 10.90
C ALA A 100 1.71 23.69 9.73
N THR A 101 3.02 23.56 9.91
CA THR A 101 3.92 22.93 8.93
C THR A 101 3.55 21.46 8.70
N GLY A 102 3.29 20.71 9.77
CA GLY A 102 2.91 19.30 9.70
C GLY A 102 1.59 19.10 8.94
N ARG A 103 0.56 19.90 9.27
CA ARG A 103 -0.70 19.92 8.52
C ARG A 103 -0.46 20.20 7.03
N GLN A 104 0.30 21.24 6.72
CA GLN A 104 0.57 21.62 5.33
C GLN A 104 1.29 20.51 4.57
N ALA A 105 2.32 19.91 5.16
CA ALA A 105 3.07 18.81 4.56
C ALA A 105 2.19 17.58 4.28
N ILE A 106 1.31 17.21 5.22
CA ILE A 106 0.36 16.10 5.03
C ILE A 106 -0.55 16.38 3.83
N ILE A 107 -1.12 17.59 3.73
CA ILE A 107 -2.02 17.98 2.66
C ILE A 107 -1.30 17.99 1.31
N GLU A 108 -0.12 18.59 1.21
CA GLU A 108 0.64 18.68 -0.05
C GLU A 108 1.05 17.31 -0.58
N VAL A 109 1.51 16.42 0.32
CA VAL A 109 1.87 15.05 -0.06
C VAL A 109 0.62 14.28 -0.47
N ALA A 110 -0.49 14.41 0.26
CA ALA A 110 -1.76 13.76 -0.11
C ALA A 110 -2.28 14.24 -1.48
N GLN A 111 -2.20 15.55 -1.78
CA GLN A 111 -2.55 16.12 -3.08
C GLN A 111 -1.67 15.55 -4.19
N THR A 112 -0.35 15.53 -3.98
CA THR A 112 0.60 14.95 -4.94
C THR A 112 0.33 13.47 -5.18
N LEU A 113 0.02 12.71 -4.13
CA LEU A 113 -0.38 11.31 -4.20
C LEU A 113 -1.67 11.13 -5.00
N GLN A 114 -2.68 11.97 -4.75
CA GLN A 114 -3.96 11.94 -5.45
C GLN A 114 -3.80 12.21 -6.94
N GLU A 115 -3.04 13.23 -7.31
CA GLU A 115 -2.85 13.65 -8.70
C GLU A 115 -2.07 12.63 -9.53
N ARG A 116 -1.01 12.03 -8.97
CA ARG A 116 -0.07 11.21 -9.74
C ARG A 116 -0.28 9.71 -9.58
N TRP A 117 -0.83 9.30 -8.44
CA TRP A 117 -0.92 7.90 -8.04
C TRP A 117 -2.28 7.56 -7.41
N ASP A 118 -3.31 8.38 -7.67
CA ASP A 118 -4.70 8.13 -7.23
C ASP A 118 -4.83 7.93 -5.71
N GLY A 119 -3.97 8.63 -4.97
CA GLY A 119 -3.97 8.64 -3.51
C GLY A 119 -3.28 7.42 -2.90
N LYS A 120 -2.53 6.63 -3.68
CA LYS A 120 -1.89 5.39 -3.24
C LYS A 120 -0.35 5.49 -3.25
N VAL A 121 0.26 5.52 -2.07
CA VAL A 121 1.69 5.31 -1.82
C VAL A 121 2.16 3.99 -2.46
N GLN A 122 1.37 2.91 -2.35
CA GLN A 122 1.69 1.64 -3.01
C GLN A 122 1.94 1.78 -4.51
N ARG A 123 1.17 2.61 -5.22
CA ARG A 123 1.35 2.81 -6.67
C ARG A 123 2.67 3.52 -6.98
N TYR A 124 3.05 4.51 -6.16
CA TYR A 124 4.35 5.17 -6.25
C TYR A 124 5.51 4.19 -6.02
N LEU A 125 5.47 3.44 -4.93
CA LEU A 125 6.52 2.48 -4.57
C LEU A 125 6.62 1.33 -5.56
N ARG A 126 5.49 0.81 -6.05
CA ARG A 126 5.45 -0.24 -7.07
C ARG A 126 6.11 0.22 -8.36
N ALA A 127 5.85 1.45 -8.82
CA ALA A 127 6.48 1.99 -10.02
C ALA A 127 8.02 2.02 -9.93
N TRP A 128 8.55 2.34 -8.74
CA TRP A 128 10.01 2.27 -8.49
C TRP A 128 10.51 0.83 -8.35
N GLY A 129 9.77 -0.05 -7.68
CA GLY A 129 10.12 -1.46 -7.58
C GLY A 129 10.21 -2.14 -8.94
N GLU A 130 9.29 -1.86 -9.85
CA GLU A 130 9.34 -2.40 -11.22
C GLU A 130 10.56 -1.91 -12.01
N ARG A 131 11.00 -0.66 -11.80
CA ARG A 131 12.25 -0.14 -12.38
C ARG A 131 13.46 -0.88 -11.82
N MET A 132 13.53 -1.06 -10.51
CA MET A 132 14.59 -1.85 -9.89
C MET A 132 14.61 -3.28 -10.46
N LEU A 133 13.46 -3.93 -10.62
CA LEU A 133 13.38 -5.28 -11.20
C LEU A 133 13.83 -5.35 -12.67
N ALA A 134 13.69 -4.27 -13.43
CA ALA A 134 14.20 -4.20 -14.79
C ALA A 134 15.73 -4.08 -14.82
N ASP A 135 16.31 -3.33 -13.88
CA ASP A 135 17.75 -3.02 -13.86
C ASP A 135 18.59 -4.13 -13.17
N LEU A 136 18.03 -4.81 -12.17
CA LEU A 136 18.75 -5.77 -11.32
C LEU A 136 19.40 -6.95 -12.07
N PRO A 137 18.74 -7.62 -13.05
CA PRO A 137 19.36 -8.75 -13.75
C PRO A 137 20.65 -8.38 -14.48
N GLU A 138 20.68 -7.19 -15.11
CA GLU A 138 21.87 -6.67 -15.79
C GLU A 138 22.94 -6.26 -14.76
N ALA A 139 22.55 -5.51 -13.72
CA ALA A 139 23.47 -5.01 -12.70
C ALA A 139 24.23 -6.12 -11.96
N PHE A 140 23.58 -7.27 -11.74
CA PHE A 140 24.18 -8.41 -11.04
C PHE A 140 24.78 -9.48 -11.97
N GLY A 141 24.50 -9.43 -13.28
CA GLY A 141 25.10 -10.32 -14.27
C GLY A 141 24.82 -11.82 -14.04
N ILE A 142 23.66 -12.17 -13.49
CA ILE A 142 23.34 -13.56 -13.12
C ILE A 142 23.01 -14.36 -14.38
N GLN A 143 23.89 -15.32 -14.73
CA GLN A 143 23.69 -16.23 -15.88
C GLN A 143 23.38 -17.67 -15.47
N ALA A 144 23.58 -18.02 -14.19
CA ALA A 144 23.39 -19.38 -13.70
C ALA A 144 21.90 -19.81 -13.60
N LEU A 145 20.98 -18.84 -13.70
CA LEU A 145 19.54 -19.06 -13.57
C LEU A 145 18.80 -18.53 -14.80
N PRO A 146 17.65 -19.14 -15.17
CA PRO A 146 16.74 -18.54 -16.15
C PRO A 146 16.29 -17.14 -15.71
N GLN A 147 16.07 -16.24 -16.67
CA GLN A 147 15.69 -14.84 -16.39
C GLN A 147 14.42 -14.70 -15.53
N GLU A 148 13.44 -15.59 -15.71
CA GLU A 148 12.23 -15.63 -14.89
C GLU A 148 12.52 -15.95 -13.41
N ALA A 149 13.43 -16.90 -13.16
CA ALA A 149 13.86 -17.26 -11.81
C ALA A 149 14.65 -16.12 -11.16
N VAL A 150 15.48 -15.41 -11.93
CA VAL A 150 16.19 -14.20 -11.47
C VAL A 150 15.22 -13.10 -11.09
N ARG A 151 14.24 -12.80 -11.95
CA ARG A 151 13.19 -11.80 -11.66
C ARG A 151 12.39 -12.17 -10.41
N THR A 152 11.99 -13.43 -10.28
CA THR A 152 11.27 -13.93 -9.10
C THR A 152 12.10 -13.74 -7.83
N ALA A 153 13.37 -14.16 -7.84
CA ALA A 153 14.26 -14.02 -6.69
C ALA A 153 14.45 -12.56 -6.27
N PHE A 154 14.64 -11.65 -7.23
CA PHE A 154 14.72 -10.22 -6.93
C PHE A 154 13.40 -9.63 -6.45
N THR A 155 12.26 -10.09 -6.98
CA THR A 155 10.94 -9.64 -6.50
C THR A 155 10.74 -10.03 -5.04
N TRP A 156 11.03 -11.29 -4.70
CA TRP A 156 10.97 -11.77 -3.33
C TRP A 156 11.92 -10.99 -2.40
N TRP A 157 13.15 -10.74 -2.85
CA TRP A 157 14.11 -9.94 -2.10
C TRP A 157 13.64 -8.50 -1.88
N LEU A 158 13.11 -7.81 -2.90
CA LEU A 158 12.61 -6.44 -2.79
C LEU A 158 11.38 -6.33 -1.87
N GLN A 159 10.49 -7.33 -1.91
CA GLN A 159 9.36 -7.41 -0.97
C GLN A 159 9.87 -7.60 0.47
N ALA A 160 10.81 -8.51 0.70
CA ALA A 160 11.31 -8.83 2.04
C ALA A 160 12.21 -7.74 2.63
N ALA A 161 13.14 -7.20 1.83
CA ALA A 161 14.15 -6.26 2.29
C ALA A 161 13.65 -4.81 2.33
N LEU A 162 12.76 -4.42 1.41
CA LEU A 162 12.30 -3.03 1.26
C LEU A 162 10.78 -2.87 1.43
N GLY A 163 10.03 -3.95 1.67
CA GLY A 163 8.56 -3.88 1.78
C GLY A 163 7.85 -3.44 0.49
N LEU A 164 8.52 -3.58 -0.67
CA LEU A 164 8.02 -3.04 -1.93
C LEU A 164 6.76 -3.79 -2.41
N PRO A 165 5.68 -3.08 -2.80
CA PRO A 165 4.44 -3.67 -3.28
C PRO A 165 4.53 -4.06 -4.76
N VAL A 166 5.46 -4.94 -5.10
CA VAL A 166 5.60 -5.53 -6.44
C VAL A 166 4.99 -6.92 -6.46
N VAL A 167 4.46 -7.34 -7.61
CA VAL A 167 3.81 -8.65 -7.78
C VAL A 167 4.83 -9.61 -8.40
N MET A 168 4.91 -10.86 -7.91
CA MET A 168 5.82 -11.86 -8.49
C MET A 168 5.34 -12.29 -9.88
N ALA A 169 4.03 -12.28 -10.09
CA ALA A 169 3.35 -12.61 -11.33
C ALA A 169 3.67 -14.04 -11.77
N HIS A 170 3.60 -14.97 -10.82
CA HIS A 170 3.76 -16.39 -11.10
C HIS A 170 2.73 -16.88 -12.14
N PRO A 171 3.05 -17.92 -12.93
CA PRO A 171 2.10 -18.51 -13.87
C PRO A 171 0.73 -18.82 -13.23
N GLU A 172 0.73 -19.31 -11.99
CA GLU A 172 -0.46 -19.59 -11.20
C GLU A 172 -1.40 -18.38 -11.05
N LEU A 173 -0.85 -17.19 -10.82
CA LEU A 173 -1.65 -15.96 -10.72
C LEU A 173 -2.30 -15.60 -12.06
N HIS A 174 -1.61 -15.87 -13.18
CA HIS A 174 -2.16 -15.68 -14.51
C HIS A 174 -3.27 -16.69 -14.81
N ASP A 175 -3.03 -17.96 -14.50
CA ASP A 175 -3.98 -19.06 -14.69
C ASP A 175 -5.25 -18.83 -13.84
N TYR A 176 -5.06 -18.40 -12.58
CA TYR A 176 -6.17 -18.02 -11.70
C TYR A 176 -6.98 -16.85 -12.28
N ALA A 177 -6.31 -15.78 -12.74
CA ALA A 177 -6.99 -14.65 -13.34
C ALA A 177 -7.82 -15.07 -14.57
N GLN A 178 -7.26 -15.92 -15.44
CA GLN A 178 -7.96 -16.44 -16.61
C GLN A 178 -9.15 -17.34 -16.22
N ALA A 179 -8.98 -18.23 -15.24
CA ALA A 179 -10.05 -19.09 -14.73
C ALA A 179 -11.21 -18.29 -14.13
N GLN A 180 -10.92 -17.14 -13.51
CA GLN A 180 -11.92 -16.20 -13.03
C GLN A 180 -12.44 -15.26 -14.12
N GLY A 181 -11.99 -15.35 -15.37
CA GLY A 181 -12.41 -14.45 -16.46
C GLY A 181 -12.06 -12.99 -16.19
N THR A 182 -10.91 -12.74 -15.57
CA THR A 182 -10.33 -11.42 -15.28
C THR A 182 -8.89 -11.34 -15.78
N THR A 183 -8.16 -10.28 -15.43
CA THR A 183 -6.75 -10.10 -15.78
C THR A 183 -5.91 -9.86 -14.54
N LEU A 184 -4.61 -10.16 -14.62
CA LEU A 184 -3.66 -9.79 -13.56
C LEU A 184 -3.77 -8.29 -13.20
N ALA A 185 -3.82 -7.43 -14.21
CA ALA A 185 -3.94 -5.99 -14.00
C ALA A 185 -5.22 -5.62 -13.24
N ALA A 186 -6.34 -6.29 -13.51
CA ALA A 186 -7.60 -6.07 -12.81
C ALA A 186 -7.56 -6.57 -11.36
N LEU A 187 -6.94 -7.72 -11.09
CA LEU A 187 -6.74 -8.20 -9.71
C LEU A 187 -5.84 -7.25 -8.91
N VAL A 188 -4.78 -6.73 -9.52
CA VAL A 188 -3.89 -5.73 -8.89
C VAL A 188 -4.64 -4.42 -8.64
N ALA A 189 -5.43 -3.94 -9.59
CA ALA A 189 -6.25 -2.74 -9.41
C ALA A 189 -7.32 -2.92 -8.31
N ALA A 190 -7.93 -4.11 -8.23
CA ALA A 190 -8.86 -4.48 -7.18
C ALA A 190 -8.18 -4.47 -5.80
N ALA A 191 -6.98 -5.06 -5.68
CA ALA A 191 -6.19 -5.01 -4.44
C ALA A 191 -5.83 -3.58 -4.04
N ASP A 192 -5.39 -2.73 -4.99
CA ASP A 192 -5.15 -1.30 -4.74
C ASP A 192 -6.41 -0.58 -4.21
N SER A 193 -7.58 -0.89 -4.78
CA SER A 193 -8.85 -0.27 -4.39
C SER A 193 -9.36 -0.71 -3.01
N LEU A 194 -8.87 -1.85 -2.53
CA LEU A 194 -9.21 -2.43 -1.23
C LEU A 194 -8.14 -2.13 -0.18
N ASP A 195 -7.13 -1.32 -0.53
CA ASP A 195 -6.01 -0.97 0.35
C ASP A 195 -5.20 -2.20 0.83
N LEU A 196 -5.20 -3.26 0.01
CA LEU A 196 -4.47 -4.49 0.28
C LEU A 196 -3.05 -4.42 -0.30
N ASN A 197 -2.10 -5.01 0.41
CA ASN A 197 -0.73 -5.12 -0.07
C ASN A 197 -0.65 -6.10 -1.25
N VAL A 198 -0.40 -5.58 -2.47
CA VAL A 198 -0.36 -6.40 -3.70
C VAL A 198 0.77 -7.43 -3.71
N ALA A 199 1.81 -7.27 -2.90
CA ALA A 199 2.89 -8.26 -2.75
C ALA A 199 2.42 -9.60 -2.15
N LEU A 200 1.22 -9.62 -1.57
CA LEU A 200 0.58 -10.82 -1.02
C LEU A 200 -0.37 -11.49 -2.01
N LEU A 201 -0.61 -10.90 -3.19
CA LEU A 201 -1.59 -11.41 -4.14
C LEU A 201 -1.21 -12.79 -4.69
N ASP A 202 0.05 -12.98 -5.09
CA ASP A 202 0.54 -14.29 -5.58
C ASP A 202 0.37 -15.37 -4.51
N GLU A 203 0.70 -15.06 -3.26
CA GLU A 203 0.63 -16.01 -2.14
C GLU A 203 -0.83 -16.35 -1.79
N ALA A 204 -1.72 -15.35 -1.76
CA ALA A 204 -3.15 -15.57 -1.54
C ALA A 204 -3.75 -16.47 -2.63
N VAL A 205 -3.29 -16.33 -3.88
CA VAL A 205 -3.73 -17.18 -5.00
C VAL A 205 -3.13 -18.57 -4.92
N ALA A 206 -1.83 -18.72 -4.61
CA ALA A 206 -1.21 -20.02 -4.42
C ALA A 206 -1.91 -20.83 -3.33
N LEU A 207 -2.28 -20.18 -2.22
CA LEU A 207 -3.05 -20.79 -1.13
C LEU A 207 -4.47 -21.19 -1.58
N GLU A 208 -5.13 -20.37 -2.40
CA GLU A 208 -6.44 -20.70 -2.97
C GLU A 208 -6.37 -21.90 -3.92
N MET A 209 -5.35 -21.97 -4.77
CA MET A 209 -5.18 -23.05 -5.73
C MET A 209 -4.75 -24.37 -5.07
N ALA A 210 -4.04 -24.30 -3.93
CA ALA A 210 -3.67 -25.46 -3.13
C ALA A 210 -4.82 -25.93 -2.21
N ALA A 211 -5.82 -25.09 -1.95
CA ALA A 211 -6.93 -25.43 -1.08
C ALA A 211 -7.80 -26.54 -1.71
N PRO A 212 -8.26 -27.53 -0.92
CA PRO A 212 -9.26 -28.46 -1.42
C PRO A 212 -10.52 -27.70 -1.84
N PRO A 213 -11.27 -28.19 -2.85
CA PRO A 213 -12.51 -27.56 -3.26
C PRO A 213 -13.40 -27.40 -2.03
N ALA A 214 -13.92 -26.19 -1.82
CA ALA A 214 -14.82 -25.95 -0.70
C ALA A 214 -15.97 -26.96 -0.79
N GLU A 215 -16.18 -27.74 0.26
CA GLU A 215 -17.41 -28.52 0.39
C GLU A 215 -18.56 -27.52 0.34
N GLU A 216 -19.31 -27.52 -0.77
CA GLU A 216 -20.51 -26.70 -0.92
C GLU A 216 -21.51 -27.14 0.14
N GLY A 217 -21.67 -26.32 1.18
CA GLY A 217 -22.71 -26.43 2.20
C GLY A 217 -23.96 -25.63 1.84
#